data_AF-A0A536BLG2-F1
#
_entry.id   AF-A0A536BLG2-F1
#
_cell.length_a   1.000
_cell.length_b   1.000
_cell.length_c   1.000
_cell.angle_alpha   90.00
_cell.angle_beta   90.00
_cell.angle_gamma   90.00
#
_symmetry.space_group_name_H-M   'P 1'
#
loop_
_entity.id
_entity.type
_entity.pdbx_description
1 polymer ?
#
loop_
_entity_poly.entity_id
_entity_poly.type
_entity_poly.pdbx_seq_one_letter_code
_entity_poly.pdbx_strand_id
1 'polypeptide(L)'
;MAGTGLSANPTEYRQRLDEQSDEQIDAWAAELMRDVAIRKGVLKVLADFRKAAGLDDRSLERVYAAGGGPPASLGRDATGRLMVPAVTLWALVQGIRSQASDGRERLIAYLVENFEDLVYV
;
A
#
# COMPACT_ATOMS: atom_id res chain seq x y z
N MET A 1 21.78 9.61 -19.54
CA MET A 1 21.83 10.47 -18.34
C MET A 1 20.53 10.23 -17.59
N ALA A 2 20.55 9.27 -16.67
CA ALA A 2 19.37 8.93 -15.87
C ALA A 2 19.08 10.10 -14.93
N GLY A 3 18.08 10.92 -15.27
CA GLY A 3 17.60 11.96 -14.38
C GLY A 3 17.17 11.29 -13.08
N THR A 4 17.65 11.80 -11.96
CA THR A 4 17.17 11.44 -10.62
C THR A 4 15.70 11.84 -10.55
N GLY A 5 14.81 10.93 -10.96
CA GLY A 5 13.40 11.14 -11.31
C GLY A 5 12.50 11.36 -10.11
N LEU A 6 12.89 12.21 -9.17
CA LEU A 6 12.11 12.54 -8.00
C LEU A 6 11.09 13.61 -8.37
N SER A 7 9.90 13.49 -7.80
CA SER A 7 8.98 14.62 -7.73
C SER A 7 9.45 15.51 -6.59
N ALA A 8 9.36 16.84 -6.72
CA ALA A 8 9.86 17.74 -5.69
C ALA A 8 8.94 17.82 -4.47
N ASN A 9 7.70 17.36 -4.60
CA ASN A 9 6.69 17.37 -3.56
C ASN A 9 5.57 16.35 -3.84
N PRO A 10 4.71 16.04 -2.84
CA PRO A 10 3.62 15.08 -3.01
C PRO A 10 2.59 15.45 -4.11
N THR A 11 2.40 16.74 -4.40
CA THR A 11 1.46 17.19 -5.45
C THR A 11 1.97 16.84 -6.84
N GLU A 12 3.24 17.17 -7.11
CA GLU A 12 3.91 16.77 -8.35
C GLU A 12 3.98 15.25 -8.46
N TYR A 13 4.23 14.55 -7.35
CA TYR A 13 4.26 13.10 -7.34
C TYR A 13 2.92 12.51 -7.76
N ARG A 14 1.80 13.00 -7.20
CA ARG A 14 0.46 12.58 -7.62
C ARG A 14 0.26 12.75 -9.12
N GLN A 15 0.60 13.91 -9.67
CA GLN A 15 0.45 14.18 -11.11
C GLN A 15 1.22 13.15 -11.95
N ARG A 16 2.45 12.81 -11.55
CA ARG A 16 3.24 11.78 -12.25
C ARG A 16 2.65 10.38 -12.09
N LEU A 17 2.08 10.05 -10.92
CA LEU A 17 1.40 8.77 -10.69
C LEU A 17 0.16 8.63 -11.57
N ASP A 18 -0.60 9.71 -11.77
CA ASP A 18 -1.80 9.70 -12.61
C ASP A 18 -1.49 9.29 -14.05
N GLU A 19 -0.28 9.60 -14.54
CA GLU A 19 0.21 9.26 -15.89
C GLU A 19 0.69 7.80 -16.03
N GLN A 20 0.84 7.04 -14.93
CA GLN A 20 1.39 5.68 -14.99
C GLN A 20 0.33 4.62 -15.26
N SER A 21 0.74 3.45 -15.77
CA SER A 21 -0.18 2.32 -15.92
C SER A 21 -0.64 1.76 -14.57
N ASP A 22 -1.73 1.00 -14.56
CA ASP A 22 -2.21 0.32 -13.35
C ASP A 22 -1.17 -0.66 -12.80
N GLU A 23 -0.51 -1.41 -13.68
CA GLU A 23 0.53 -2.37 -13.32
C GLU A 23 1.72 -1.69 -12.62
N GLN A 24 2.08 -0.48 -13.06
CA GLN A 24 3.16 0.29 -12.46
C GLN A 24 2.78 0.81 -11.06
N ILE A 25 1.54 1.29 -10.89
CA ILE A 25 1.02 1.71 -9.59
C ILE A 25 0.98 0.53 -8.62
N ASP A 26 0.49 -0.63 -9.08
CA ASP A 26 0.41 -1.84 -8.28
C ASP A 26 1.80 -2.31 -7.83
N ALA A 27 2.78 -2.31 -8.74
CA ALA A 27 4.17 -2.67 -8.44
C ALA A 27 4.77 -1.73 -7.39
N TRP A 28 4.69 -0.42 -7.59
CA TRP A 28 5.23 0.56 -6.64
C TRP A 28 4.55 0.51 -5.28
N ALA A 29 3.23 0.33 -5.24
CA ALA A 29 2.53 0.19 -3.97
C ALA A 29 3.01 -1.04 -3.19
N ALA A 30 3.16 -2.19 -3.87
CA ALA A 30 3.67 -3.42 -3.24
C ALA A 30 5.14 -3.27 -2.78
N GLU A 31 5.99 -2.63 -3.57
CA GLU A 31 7.38 -2.34 -3.23
C GLU A 31 7.48 -1.42 -2.01
N LEU A 32 6.73 -0.31 -2.00
CA LEU A 32 6.71 0.60 -0.87
C LEU A 32 6.21 -0.07 0.42
N MET A 33 5.14 -0.88 0.33
CA MET A 33 4.67 -1.68 1.47
C MET A 33 5.78 -2.57 2.03
N ARG A 34 6.53 -3.24 1.17
CA ARG A 34 7.65 -4.10 1.57
C ARG A 34 8.76 -3.29 2.24
N ASP A 35 9.16 -2.17 1.65
CA ASP A 35 10.25 -1.34 2.17
C ASP A 35 9.91 -0.71 3.51
N VAL A 36 8.68 -0.20 3.66
CA VAL A 36 8.18 0.30 4.94
C VAL A 36 8.06 -0.84 5.96
N ALA A 37 7.61 -2.03 5.56
CA ALA A 37 7.55 -3.17 6.47
C ALA A 37 8.94 -3.55 7.00
N ILE A 38 9.97 -3.53 6.15
CA ILE A 38 11.36 -3.83 6.55
C ILE A 38 11.90 -2.77 7.52
N ARG A 39 11.68 -1.48 7.23
CA ARG A 39 12.26 -0.37 8.01
C ARG A 39 11.48 -0.03 9.27
N LYS A 40 10.15 -0.08 9.20
CA LYS A 40 9.23 0.47 10.22
C LYS A 40 8.23 -0.56 10.74
N GLY A 41 8.21 -1.77 10.19
CA GLY A 41 7.33 -2.85 10.60
C GLY A 41 5.96 -2.84 9.92
N VAL A 42 5.32 -4.01 9.89
CA VAL A 42 4.02 -4.23 9.21
C VAL A 42 2.90 -3.35 9.78
N LEU A 43 2.88 -3.12 11.09
CA LEU A 43 1.83 -2.33 11.72
C LEU A 43 1.77 -0.89 11.19
N LYS A 44 2.92 -0.30 10.81
CA LYS A 44 2.96 1.01 10.14
C LYS A 44 2.30 0.92 8.77
N VAL A 45 2.69 -0.05 7.94
CA VAL A 45 2.11 -0.29 6.60
C VAL A 45 0.58 -0.40 6.67
N LEU A 46 0.07 -1.24 7.58
CA LEU A 46 -1.38 -1.45 7.72
C LEU A 46 -2.10 -0.21 8.26
N ALA A 47 -1.45 0.60 9.11
CA ALA A 47 -2.02 1.86 9.56
C ALA A 47 -2.11 2.88 8.42
N ASP A 48 -1.04 3.06 7.66
CA ASP A 48 -1.00 4.00 6.54
C ASP A 48 -1.94 3.60 5.42
N PHE A 49 -1.95 2.31 5.05
CA PHE A 49 -2.82 1.81 4.01
C PHE A 49 -4.29 1.94 4.38
N ARG A 50 -4.67 1.61 5.63
CA ARG A 50 -6.04 1.85 6.12
C ARG A 50 -6.43 3.31 6.05
N LYS A 51 -5.54 4.21 6.47
CA LYS A 51 -5.78 5.65 6.45
C LYS A 51 -5.99 6.16 5.02
N ALA A 52 -5.06 5.85 4.12
CA ALA A 52 -5.09 6.33 2.74
C ALA A 52 -6.25 5.72 1.92
N ALA A 53 -6.56 4.44 2.15
CA ALA A 53 -7.63 3.74 1.44
C ALA A 53 -9.01 3.86 2.11
N GLY A 54 -9.11 4.55 3.25
CA GLY A 54 -10.35 4.72 4.01
C GLY A 54 -10.95 3.41 4.50
N LEU A 55 -10.11 2.47 4.96
CA LEU A 55 -10.53 1.13 5.39
C LEU A 55 -10.50 1.00 6.92
N ASP A 56 -11.52 0.33 7.46
CA ASP A 56 -11.46 -0.23 8.81
C ASP A 56 -10.83 -1.64 8.81
N ASP A 57 -10.64 -2.22 10.00
CA ASP A 57 -10.03 -3.55 10.14
C ASP A 57 -10.79 -4.63 9.36
N ARG A 58 -12.13 -4.63 9.45
CA ARG A 58 -12.96 -5.63 8.78
C ARG A 58 -12.86 -5.54 7.26
N SER A 59 -12.84 -4.32 6.72
CA SER A 59 -12.68 -4.08 5.29
C SER A 59 -11.26 -4.42 4.85
N LEU A 60 -10.25 -4.19 5.68
CA LEU A 60 -8.87 -4.61 5.42
C LEU A 60 -8.75 -6.14 5.34
N GLU A 61 -9.38 -6.88 6.26
CA GLU A 61 -9.40 -8.35 6.23
C GLU A 61 -10.06 -8.87 4.93
N ARG A 62 -11.18 -8.26 4.52
CA ARG A 62 -11.86 -8.60 3.25
C ARG A 62 -10.97 -8.30 2.04
N VAL A 63 -10.34 -7.12 2.00
CA VAL A 63 -9.42 -6.73 0.93
C VAL A 63 -8.26 -7.71 0.84
N TYR A 64 -7.63 -8.02 1.97
CA TYR A 64 -6.54 -8.97 2.05
C TYR A 64 -6.93 -10.35 1.50
N ALA A 65 -8.07 -10.89 1.94
CA ALA A 65 -8.57 -12.17 1.46
C ALA A 65 -8.89 -12.17 -0.04
N ALA A 66 -9.55 -11.11 -0.52
CA ALA A 66 -9.92 -10.96 -1.93
C ALA A 66 -8.70 -10.88 -2.86
N GLY A 67 -7.60 -10.30 -2.39
CA GLY A 67 -6.34 -10.24 -3.13
C GLY A 67 -5.49 -11.51 -3.06
N GLY A 68 -6.01 -12.61 -2.49
CA GLY A 68 -5.31 -13.89 -2.39
C GLY A 68 -4.47 -14.06 -1.12
N GLY A 69 -4.57 -13.14 -0.17
CA GLY A 69 -3.94 -13.28 1.15
C GLY A 69 -4.61 -14.39 1.97
N PRO A 70 -3.87 -15.35 2.55
CA PRO A 70 -4.47 -16.45 3.30
C PRO A 70 -5.12 -15.96 4.61
N PRO A 71 -6.46 -16.03 4.78
CA PRO A 71 -7.13 -15.48 5.96
C PRO A 71 -6.68 -16.12 7.28
N ALA A 72 -6.26 -17.39 7.23
CA ALA A 72 -5.73 -18.10 8.39
C ALA A 72 -4.39 -17.55 8.91
N SER A 73 -3.71 -16.71 8.14
CA SER A 73 -2.46 -16.05 8.56
C SER A 73 -2.69 -14.67 9.21
N LEU A 74 -3.94 -14.18 9.21
CA LEU A 74 -4.31 -12.96 9.91
C LEU A 74 -4.12 -13.18 11.42
N GLY A 75 -3.51 -12.19 12.06
CA GLY A 75 -3.28 -12.20 13.50
C GLY A 75 -3.61 -10.85 14.12
N ARG A 76 -3.45 -10.77 15.43
CA ARG A 76 -3.51 -9.51 16.18
C ARG A 76 -2.29 -9.39 17.08
N ASP A 77 -1.81 -8.16 17.26
CA ASP A 77 -0.76 -7.91 18.25
C ASP A 77 -1.31 -7.93 19.69
N ALA A 78 -0.43 -7.70 20.67
CA ALA A 78 -0.80 -7.68 22.09
C ALA A 78 -1.86 -6.61 22.46
N THR A 79 -2.07 -5.62 21.60
CA THR A 79 -3.06 -4.54 21.78
C THR A 79 -4.33 -4.76 20.96
N GLY A 80 -4.42 -5.89 20.24
CA GLY A 80 -5.56 -6.24 19.39
C GLY A 80 -5.51 -5.64 17.98
N ARG A 81 -4.41 -5.01 17.55
CA ARG A 81 -4.29 -4.44 16.20
C ARG A 81 -4.08 -5.55 15.18
N LEU A 82 -4.81 -5.48 14.06
CA LEU A 82 -4.71 -6.43 12.96
C LEU A 82 -3.28 -6.49 12.38
N MET A 83 -2.81 -7.70 12.10
CA MET A 83 -1.52 -8.00 11.50
C MET A 83 -1.65 -9.01 10.38
N VAL A 84 -0.78 -8.88 9.38
CA VAL A 84 -0.62 -9.84 8.26
C VAL A 84 0.86 -10.18 8.09
N PRO A 85 1.23 -11.33 7.52
CA PRO A 85 2.63 -11.60 7.18
C PRO A 85 3.17 -10.59 6.16
N ALA A 86 4.34 -10.01 6.41
CA ALA A 86 4.96 -9.01 5.54
C ALA A 86 5.10 -9.50 4.08
N VAL A 87 5.43 -10.78 3.90
CA VAL A 87 5.59 -11.43 2.58
C VAL A 87 4.29 -11.53 1.78
N THR A 88 3.14 -11.25 2.40
CA THR A 88 1.81 -11.27 1.77
C THR A 88 1.19 -9.89 1.59
N LEU A 89 1.93 -8.80 1.86
CA LEU A 89 1.39 -7.43 1.76
C LEU A 89 0.92 -7.08 0.33
N TRP A 90 1.50 -7.70 -0.70
CA TRP A 90 1.05 -7.57 -2.09
C TRP A 90 -0.44 -7.92 -2.28
N ALA A 91 -1.02 -8.76 -1.43
CA ALA A 91 -2.43 -9.11 -1.49
C ALA A 91 -3.35 -7.90 -1.22
N LEU A 92 -2.88 -6.88 -0.49
CA LEU A 92 -3.66 -5.67 -0.26
C LEU A 92 -3.85 -4.86 -1.56
N VAL A 93 -2.86 -4.87 -2.44
CA VAL A 93 -2.91 -4.21 -3.75
C VAL A 93 -3.96 -4.87 -4.64
N GLN A 94 -3.82 -6.18 -4.86
CA GLN A 94 -4.79 -6.93 -5.69
C GLN A 94 -6.19 -6.92 -5.07
N GLY A 95 -6.25 -6.96 -3.74
CA GLY A 95 -7.47 -6.87 -2.97
C GLY A 95 -8.22 -5.57 -3.22
N ILE A 96 -7.57 -4.42 -3.06
CA ILE A 96 -8.27 -3.12 -3.20
C ILE A 96 -8.68 -2.88 -4.65
N ARG A 97 -7.86 -3.31 -5.63
CA ARG A 97 -8.20 -3.30 -7.06
C ARG A 97 -9.47 -4.09 -7.36
N SER A 98 -9.67 -5.23 -6.68
CA SER A 98 -10.85 -6.08 -6.91
C SER A 98 -12.10 -5.60 -6.18
N GLN A 99 -11.96 -4.97 -5.00
CA GLN A 99 -13.07 -4.67 -4.10
C GLN A 99 -13.60 -3.24 -4.23
N ALA A 100 -12.81 -2.32 -4.79
CA ALA A 100 -13.16 -0.90 -4.88
C ALA A 100 -13.05 -0.43 -6.34
N SER A 101 -14.11 0.23 -6.83
CA SER A 101 -14.11 0.83 -8.17
C SER A 101 -13.09 1.95 -8.32
N ASP A 102 -12.72 2.59 -7.20
CA ASP A 102 -11.70 3.62 -7.05
C ASP A 102 -10.38 3.05 -6.46
N GLY A 103 -10.12 1.75 -6.67
CA GLY A 103 -8.95 1.07 -6.12
C GLY A 103 -7.63 1.67 -6.58
N ARG A 104 -7.56 2.16 -7.83
CA ARG A 104 -6.39 2.85 -8.38
C ARG A 104 -6.09 4.11 -7.56
N GLU A 105 -7.09 4.96 -7.38
CA GLU A 105 -6.99 6.25 -6.71
C GLU A 105 -6.58 6.07 -5.25
N ARG A 106 -7.04 5.02 -4.59
CA ARG A 106 -6.63 4.67 -3.21
C ARG A 106 -5.18 4.21 -3.12
N LEU A 107 -4.67 3.49 -4.11
CA LEU A 107 -3.25 3.13 -4.19
C LEU A 107 -2.38 4.35 -4.45
N ILE A 108 -2.80 5.25 -5.34
CA ILE A 108 -2.14 6.54 -5.56
C ILE A 108 -2.15 7.37 -4.27
N ALA A 109 -3.27 7.43 -3.55
CA ALA A 109 -3.35 8.10 -2.25
C ALA A 109 -2.36 7.51 -1.25
N TYR A 110 -2.25 6.17 -1.17
CA TYR A 110 -1.28 5.49 -0.32
C TYR A 110 0.17 5.86 -0.67
N LEU A 111 0.53 5.84 -1.95
CA LEU A 111 1.86 6.24 -2.43
C LEU A 111 2.16 7.71 -2.07
N VAL A 112 1.22 8.62 -2.31
CA VAL A 112 1.37 10.05 -2.03
C VAL A 112 1.47 10.35 -0.54
N GLU A 113 0.65 9.72 0.30
CA GLU A 113 0.72 9.89 1.76
C GLU A 113 2.01 9.37 2.37
N ASN A 114 2.68 8.44 1.70
CA ASN A 114 3.96 7.87 2.09
C ASN A 114 5.12 8.38 1.23
N PHE A 115 4.98 9.56 0.61
CA PHE A 115 6.01 10.18 -0.23
C PHE A 115 7.37 10.31 0.49
N GLU A 116 7.37 10.74 1.76
CA GLU A 116 8.57 10.85 2.60
C GLU A 116 9.17 9.50 2.99
N ASP A 117 8.44 8.42 2.74
CA ASP A 117 8.86 7.04 2.99
C ASP A 117 9.40 6.34 1.74
N LEU A 118 9.36 7.00 0.57
CA LEU A 118 10.00 6.51 -0.64
C LEU A 118 11.52 6.52 -0.44
N VAL A 119 12.15 5.36 -0.61
CA VAL A 119 13.60 5.25 -0.62
C VAL A 119 14.04 5.05 -2.06
N TYR A 120 14.86 5.99 -2.52
CA TYR A 120 15.57 5.98 -3.79
C TYR A 120 16.07 4.58 -4.16
N VAL A 121 15.68 4.09 -5.34
CA VAL A 121 16.37 3.00 -6.05
C VAL A 121 17.27 3.61 -7.11
#